data_AF-A0A957NPI6-F1
#
_entry.id   AF-A0A957NPI6-F1
#
_cell.length_a   1.000
_cell.length_b   1.000
_cell.length_c   1.000
_cell.angle_alpha   90.00
_cell.angle_beta   90.00
_cell.angle_gamma   90.00
#
_symmetry.space_group_name_H-M   'P 1'
#
loop_
_entity.id
_entity.type
_entity.pdbx_description
1 polymer ?
#
loop_
_entity_poly.entity_id
_entity_poly.type
_entity_poly.pdbx_seq_one_letter_code
_entity_poly.pdbx_strand_id
1 'polypeptide(L)'
;MKKRVYLTLYANNLRKNGFRYLSRSAATATFVSIFFMVLATGCMPISPTLPPANANAAVEAAPATTADSSAAATADETSAGQMAEGEAADTTAGDAANANTESAESNETIEADEAALAEEADPVGGLVDVAFQHVSFTYDTTIAHNWTVEYLANPPDEGATPSFYSGPLRMVFRFSDYPAPLSTIEPVVYVYRVADISSQNEYKVANLLGALLAKSAPLSNYKSLPFLPIINEEQGIIAQPKYVQFQSGSGIRYLTVVGDASQPFGADSVWYTFQGLTSDNKFYIAAVFPLTSNMFPEQPEPDYNPDTFGDRRDEYLLLSKAALNLAPRSAFTPRLSRLDALVESIQIVEEQ
;
A
#
# COMPACT_ATOMS: atom_id res chain seq x y z
N MET A 1 22.31 -24.44 -13.57
CA MET A 1 22.64 -25.02 -12.25
C MET A 1 22.93 -23.87 -11.28
N LYS A 2 21.90 -23.31 -10.62
CA LYS A 2 21.92 -22.34 -9.49
C LYS A 2 20.51 -21.75 -9.30
N LYS A 3 19.56 -22.58 -8.86
CA LYS A 3 18.18 -22.15 -8.49
C LYS A 3 17.71 -22.81 -7.19
N ARG A 4 18.65 -23.18 -6.31
CA ARG A 4 18.38 -24.06 -5.14
C ARG A 4 18.84 -23.54 -3.78
N VAL A 5 19.14 -22.25 -3.63
CA VAL A 5 19.65 -21.71 -2.34
C VAL A 5 18.67 -20.79 -1.61
N TYR A 6 17.60 -20.31 -2.24
CA TYR A 6 16.68 -19.36 -1.56
C TYR A 6 15.55 -19.99 -0.72
N LEU A 7 15.45 -21.32 -0.64
CA LEU A 7 14.39 -21.97 0.15
C LEU A 7 14.78 -22.35 1.59
N THR A 8 16.00 -22.04 2.05
CA THR A 8 16.53 -22.59 3.32
C THR A 8 16.50 -21.64 4.51
N LEU A 9 16.17 -20.35 4.33
CA LEU A 9 16.12 -19.39 5.44
C LEU A 9 14.72 -19.14 6.03
N TYR A 10 13.64 -19.50 5.33
CA TYR A 10 12.27 -19.32 5.85
C TYR A 10 11.73 -20.52 6.64
N ALA A 11 12.35 -21.71 6.51
CA ALA A 11 11.86 -22.94 7.14
C ALA A 11 12.34 -23.19 8.58
N ASN A 12 13.27 -22.37 9.10
CA ASN A 12 13.90 -22.63 10.42
C ASN A 12 13.18 -22.00 11.62
N ASN A 13 12.19 -21.11 11.41
CA ASN A 13 11.41 -20.54 12.52
C ASN A 13 10.14 -21.34 12.89
N LEU A 14 9.74 -22.32 12.08
CA LEU A 14 8.54 -23.16 12.32
C LEU A 14 8.85 -24.47 13.08
N ARG A 15 10.08 -24.65 13.57
CA ARG A 15 10.55 -25.93 14.15
C ARG A 15 10.68 -25.97 15.68
N LYS A 16 10.16 -24.96 16.40
CA LYS A 16 10.27 -24.90 17.87
C LYS A 16 9.03 -25.34 18.67
N ASN A 17 7.87 -25.52 18.06
CA ASN A 17 6.67 -25.98 18.76
C ASN A 17 6.31 -27.40 18.31
N GLY A 18 6.89 -28.38 19.01
CA GLY A 18 6.70 -29.79 18.71
C GLY A 18 5.28 -30.27 18.97
N PHE A 19 4.70 -30.96 17.98
CA PHE A 19 3.60 -31.90 18.21
C PHE A 19 3.80 -33.16 17.36
N ARG A 20 3.69 -34.30 18.04
CA ARG A 20 3.84 -35.65 17.50
C ARG A 20 2.63 -36.02 16.66
N TYR A 21 2.83 -36.56 15.46
CA TYR A 21 1.79 -37.21 14.66
C TYR A 21 1.99 -38.73 14.64
N LEU A 22 0.95 -39.48 14.98
CA LEU A 22 0.73 -40.86 14.59
C LEU A 22 -0.76 -40.98 14.19
N SER A 23 -1.04 -41.16 12.90
CA SER A 23 -1.64 -42.39 12.36
C SER A 23 -2.31 -42.16 10.99
N ARG A 24 -1.83 -42.93 10.01
CA ARG A 24 -2.55 -43.66 8.94
C ARG A 24 -3.89 -43.10 8.42
N SER A 25 -3.95 -42.86 7.12
CA SER A 25 -4.52 -43.83 6.16
C SER A 25 -4.33 -43.37 4.71
N ALA A 26 -4.08 -44.34 3.84
CA ALA A 26 -3.80 -44.23 2.43
C ALA A 26 -5.03 -43.89 1.57
N ALA A 27 -4.81 -43.23 0.43
CA ALA A 27 -5.53 -43.53 -0.80
C ALA A 27 -4.73 -43.08 -2.03
N THR A 28 -4.47 -44.06 -2.89
CA THR A 28 -3.87 -44.08 -4.23
C THR A 28 -4.50 -43.09 -5.21
N ALA A 29 -3.67 -42.40 -6.00
CA ALA A 29 -4.07 -41.84 -7.29
C ALA A 29 -2.92 -41.93 -8.31
N THR A 30 -3.26 -42.54 -9.45
CA THR A 30 -2.45 -42.97 -10.58
C THR A 30 -1.82 -41.80 -11.34
N PHE A 31 -0.51 -41.84 -11.57
CA PHE A 31 0.22 -40.88 -12.41
C PHE A 31 0.38 -41.44 -13.84
N VAL A 32 -0.11 -40.70 -14.84
CA VAL A 32 0.17 -40.92 -16.26
C VAL A 32 1.42 -40.11 -16.62
N SER A 33 2.53 -40.81 -16.90
CA SER A 33 3.75 -40.22 -17.44
C SER A 33 3.61 -39.95 -18.93
N ILE A 34 3.74 -38.69 -19.35
CA ILE A 34 3.97 -38.33 -20.75
C ILE A 34 5.43 -37.89 -20.90
N PHE A 35 6.12 -38.67 -21.71
CA PHE A 35 7.49 -38.49 -22.20
C PHE A 35 7.50 -37.33 -23.22
N PHE A 36 8.37 -36.34 -23.05
CA PHE A 36 8.82 -35.50 -24.16
C PHE A 36 10.35 -35.36 -24.11
N MET A 37 10.96 -35.93 -25.14
CA MET A 37 12.38 -35.92 -25.47
C MET A 37 12.56 -34.86 -26.54
N VAL A 38 13.30 -33.78 -26.25
CA VAL A 38 13.77 -32.83 -27.27
C VAL A 38 15.24 -32.53 -27.04
N LEU A 39 15.96 -32.57 -28.16
CA LEU A 39 17.40 -32.64 -28.36
C LEU A 39 18.15 -31.36 -27.97
N ALA A 40 19.40 -31.58 -27.56
CA ALA A 40 20.43 -30.57 -27.31
C ALA A 40 21.34 -30.38 -28.54
N THR A 41 21.57 -29.11 -28.90
CA THR A 41 22.72 -28.55 -29.64
C THR A 41 22.44 -27.04 -29.73
N GLY A 42 23.33 -26.06 -29.55
CA GLY A 42 24.77 -25.94 -29.35
C GLY A 42 25.10 -24.43 -29.41
N CYS A 43 26.38 -24.07 -29.24
CA CYS A 43 27.02 -22.74 -29.43
C CYS A 43 26.97 -21.70 -28.30
N MET A 44 28.10 -21.64 -27.56
CA MET A 44 28.77 -20.42 -27.06
C MET A 44 29.80 -19.94 -28.13
N PRO A 45 30.56 -18.84 -27.94
CA PRO A 45 30.40 -17.66 -27.07
C PRO A 45 30.54 -16.34 -27.88
N ILE A 46 30.50 -15.17 -27.24
CA ILE A 46 31.49 -14.07 -27.38
C ILE A 46 31.05 -12.94 -26.41
N SER A 47 31.94 -12.58 -25.49
CA SER A 47 31.88 -11.36 -24.67
C SER A 47 32.58 -10.20 -25.39
N PRO A 48 32.20 -8.95 -25.08
CA PRO A 48 33.21 -7.90 -24.94
C PRO A 48 33.09 -7.15 -23.61
N THR A 49 34.17 -7.31 -22.84
CA THR A 49 34.88 -6.36 -21.96
C THR A 49 34.32 -4.94 -21.77
N LEU A 50 34.08 -4.60 -20.50
CA LEU A 50 34.03 -3.23 -19.92
C LEU A 50 35.45 -2.63 -19.79
N PRO A 51 35.62 -1.31 -19.96
CA PRO A 51 36.81 -0.58 -19.49
C PRO A 51 36.69 -0.14 -18.01
N PRO A 52 37.81 0.12 -17.31
CA PRO A 52 37.88 0.19 -15.86
C PRO A 52 37.44 1.54 -15.25
N ALA A 53 37.00 1.43 -13.99
CA ALA A 53 36.71 2.51 -13.07
C ALA A 53 37.94 3.39 -12.80
N ASN A 54 37.74 4.71 -12.83
CA ASN A 54 38.67 5.70 -12.35
C ASN A 54 38.46 5.88 -10.84
N ALA A 55 39.44 5.47 -10.05
CA ALA A 55 39.55 5.76 -8.63
C ALA A 55 40.18 7.14 -8.45
N ASN A 56 39.54 8.04 -7.71
CA ASN A 56 40.24 9.05 -6.94
C ASN A 56 39.36 9.71 -5.87
N ALA A 57 40.03 10.10 -4.78
CA ALA A 57 39.59 10.94 -3.66
C ALA A 57 39.03 10.23 -2.42
N ALA A 58 39.93 9.53 -1.71
CA ALA A 58 39.90 9.50 -0.25
C ALA A 58 40.46 10.84 0.27
N VAL A 59 39.68 11.57 1.06
CA VAL A 59 40.16 12.69 1.87
C VAL A 59 40.15 12.27 3.34
N GLU A 60 41.34 12.35 3.91
CA GLU A 60 41.76 12.30 5.31
C GLU A 60 40.72 12.75 6.35
N ALA A 61 40.50 11.88 7.35
CA ALA A 61 39.84 12.20 8.60
C ALA A 61 40.90 12.56 9.67
N ALA A 62 40.72 13.70 10.34
CA ALA A 62 41.43 14.09 11.56
C ALA A 62 40.60 13.71 12.80
N PRO A 63 41.21 13.30 13.93
CA PRO A 63 40.48 12.80 15.09
C PRO A 63 40.02 13.92 16.02
N ALA A 64 38.77 13.84 16.48
CA ALA A 64 38.24 14.65 17.57
C ALA A 64 38.41 13.92 18.92
N THR A 65 38.82 14.71 19.89
CA THR A 65 39.12 14.43 21.29
C THR A 65 37.93 13.99 22.13
N THR A 66 38.21 13.06 23.04
CA THR A 66 37.41 12.65 24.19
C THR A 66 37.10 13.80 25.17
N ALA A 67 35.85 13.93 25.59
CA ALA A 67 35.50 14.51 26.88
C ALA A 67 34.28 13.79 27.47
N ASP A 68 34.55 13.13 28.58
CA ASP A 68 33.67 12.51 29.55
C ASP A 68 33.01 13.59 30.42
N SER A 69 31.69 13.53 30.63
CA SER A 69 31.10 13.83 31.95
C SER A 69 29.66 13.34 32.05
N SER A 70 29.48 12.37 32.93
CA SER A 70 28.24 12.00 33.62
C SER A 70 27.61 13.17 34.39
N ALA A 71 26.29 13.26 34.40
CA ALA A 71 25.52 13.62 35.59
C ALA A 71 24.03 13.24 35.42
N ALA A 72 23.59 12.30 36.25
CA ALA A 72 22.20 11.98 36.48
C ALA A 72 21.57 13.01 37.42
N ALA A 73 20.30 13.36 37.20
CA ALA A 73 19.41 13.88 38.23
C ALA A 73 17.94 13.58 37.88
N THR A 74 17.32 12.79 38.75
CA THR A 74 15.91 12.45 38.86
C THR A 74 15.16 13.46 39.74
N ALA A 75 13.96 13.88 39.35
CA ALA A 75 12.80 14.35 40.15
C ALA A 75 11.70 14.67 39.11
N ASP A 76 10.56 13.97 39.00
CA ASP A 76 9.42 13.82 39.91
C ASP A 76 8.96 15.13 40.56
N GLU A 77 7.87 15.72 40.05
CA GLU A 77 6.61 15.85 40.79
C GLU A 77 5.50 16.54 39.99
N THR A 78 4.30 16.21 40.42
CA THR A 78 2.97 16.56 39.92
C THR A 78 2.56 17.98 40.34
N SER A 79 1.80 18.72 39.52
CA SER A 79 0.75 19.60 40.07
C SER A 79 -0.29 20.03 39.02
N ALA A 80 -1.53 20.04 39.47
CA ALA A 80 -2.74 20.43 38.76
C ALA A 80 -3.14 21.87 39.11
N GLY A 81 -3.97 22.46 38.24
CA GLY A 81 -4.93 23.52 38.55
C GLY A 81 -4.42 24.97 38.45
N GLN A 82 -5.02 25.79 37.60
CA GLN A 82 -6.21 26.57 37.96
C GLN A 82 -6.72 27.44 36.80
N MET A 83 -8.03 27.67 36.86
CA MET A 83 -8.85 28.52 36.00
C MET A 83 -8.54 30.01 36.16
N ALA A 84 -8.77 30.79 35.12
CA ALA A 84 -9.19 32.19 35.22
C ALA A 84 -10.03 32.59 33.99
N GLU A 85 -11.29 32.92 34.26
CA GLU A 85 -12.18 33.75 33.44
C GLU A 85 -11.74 35.23 33.48
N GLY A 86 -12.19 36.01 32.49
CA GLY A 86 -12.07 37.47 32.45
C GLY A 86 -12.09 37.96 30.99
N GLU A 87 -13.23 38.15 30.35
CA GLU A 87 -14.11 39.34 30.41
C GLU A 87 -13.83 40.32 29.24
N ALA A 88 -14.92 40.82 28.68
CA ALA A 88 -15.04 41.53 27.42
C ALA A 88 -14.94 43.06 27.57
N ALA A 89 -14.49 43.73 26.50
CA ALA A 89 -14.86 45.09 26.07
C ALA A 89 -14.25 45.29 24.68
N ASP A 90 -14.99 45.50 23.59
CA ASP A 90 -15.89 46.61 23.21
C ASP A 90 -15.19 47.83 22.58
N THR A 91 -15.66 48.16 21.36
CA THR A 91 -15.62 49.40 20.56
C THR A 91 -14.25 50.08 20.24
N THR A 92 -13.96 50.74 19.11
CA THR A 92 -14.75 51.45 18.09
C THR A 92 -13.94 51.62 16.78
N ALA A 93 -14.67 51.86 15.69
CA ALA A 93 -14.25 52.22 14.34
C ALA A 93 -13.34 53.46 14.18
N GLY A 94 -12.67 53.55 13.03
CA GLY A 94 -11.95 54.73 12.55
C GLY A 94 -11.50 54.58 11.10
N ASP A 95 -12.31 55.11 10.19
CA ASP A 95 -12.19 55.24 8.73
C ASP A 95 -11.05 56.19 8.32
N ALA A 96 -10.34 55.89 7.22
CA ALA A 96 -9.72 56.88 6.32
C ALA A 96 -9.08 56.21 5.09
N ALA A 97 -9.70 56.46 3.94
CA ALA A 97 -9.17 56.25 2.61
C ALA A 97 -7.86 57.01 2.33
N ASN A 98 -6.99 56.43 1.49
CA ASN A 98 -6.22 57.24 0.55
C ASN A 98 -5.97 56.44 -0.74
N ALA A 99 -6.46 56.98 -1.84
CA ALA A 99 -6.21 56.52 -3.19
C ALA A 99 -4.95 57.19 -3.73
N ASN A 100 -4.13 56.45 -4.48
CA ASN A 100 -3.41 57.05 -5.59
C ASN A 100 -3.28 56.06 -6.75
N THR A 101 -3.43 56.62 -7.93
CA THR A 101 -3.69 56.04 -9.24
C THR A 101 -2.42 56.01 -10.10
N GLU A 102 -2.39 55.10 -11.10
CA GLU A 102 -1.54 55.09 -12.32
C GLU A 102 -0.03 54.81 -12.13
N SER A 103 0.65 53.99 -12.94
CA SER A 103 0.51 53.76 -14.38
C SER A 103 0.86 52.33 -14.80
N ALA A 104 0.29 51.96 -15.94
CA ALA A 104 0.60 50.81 -16.76
C ALA A 104 1.93 50.94 -17.54
N GLU A 105 2.30 49.79 -18.12
CA GLU A 105 3.36 49.46 -19.11
C GLU A 105 4.41 48.53 -18.50
N SER A 106 4.81 47.39 -19.08
CA SER A 106 4.37 46.55 -20.19
C SER A 106 5.37 45.40 -20.22
N ASN A 107 4.88 44.18 -20.44
CA ASN A 107 5.52 43.15 -21.27
C ASN A 107 6.90 42.59 -20.84
N GLU A 108 6.87 41.45 -20.15
CA GLU A 108 7.67 40.30 -20.57
C GLU A 108 7.04 39.01 -20.01
N THR A 109 6.31 38.33 -20.89
CA THR A 109 5.87 36.95 -20.71
C THR A 109 7.12 36.08 -20.63
N ILE A 110 7.54 35.73 -19.41
CA ILE A 110 8.46 34.61 -19.22
C ILE A 110 7.62 33.35 -19.38
N GLU A 111 7.59 32.82 -20.61
CA GLU A 111 7.36 31.40 -20.87
C GLU A 111 8.51 30.63 -20.19
N ALA A 112 8.38 30.42 -18.89
CA ALA A 112 9.15 29.42 -18.18
C ALA A 112 8.49 28.08 -18.50
N ASP A 113 8.97 27.47 -19.58
CA ASP A 113 9.29 26.04 -19.69
C ASP A 113 8.55 25.15 -18.68
N GLU A 114 7.22 25.09 -18.80
CA GLU A 114 6.43 23.98 -18.31
C GLU A 114 6.68 22.85 -19.31
N ALA A 115 7.88 22.25 -19.19
CA ALA A 115 8.18 20.97 -19.77
C ALA A 115 7.13 19.99 -19.23
N ALA A 116 6.02 19.92 -19.97
CA ALA A 116 5.02 18.90 -19.83
C ALA A 116 5.75 17.57 -19.76
N LEU A 117 5.74 16.96 -18.58
CA LEU A 117 5.96 15.53 -18.45
C LEU A 117 4.92 14.89 -19.35
N ALA A 118 5.32 14.60 -20.60
CA ALA A 118 4.47 13.92 -21.56
C ALA A 118 4.05 12.61 -20.91
N GLU A 119 2.79 12.56 -20.47
CA GLU A 119 2.19 11.35 -19.97
C GLU A 119 2.20 10.37 -21.14
N GLU A 120 3.08 9.35 -21.09
CA GLU A 120 3.14 8.35 -22.14
C GLU A 120 1.74 7.82 -22.42
N ALA A 121 1.38 7.76 -23.70
CA ALA A 121 0.06 7.34 -24.14
C ALA A 121 -0.35 6.03 -23.44
N ASP A 122 -1.54 6.04 -22.82
CA ASP A 122 -2.11 4.87 -22.16
C ASP A 122 -2.14 3.68 -23.13
N PRO A 123 -1.66 2.48 -22.74
CA PRO A 123 -1.98 1.28 -23.50
C PRO A 123 -3.51 1.16 -23.57
N VAL A 124 -4.05 1.08 -24.79
CA VAL A 124 -5.49 0.99 -25.01
C VAL A 124 -5.96 -0.41 -24.61
N GLY A 125 -6.64 -0.52 -23.47
CA GLY A 125 -7.34 -1.73 -23.05
C GLY A 125 -8.80 -1.75 -23.51
N GLY A 126 -9.40 -2.94 -23.50
CA GLY A 126 -10.85 -3.11 -23.59
C GLY A 126 -11.50 -2.97 -22.21
N LEU A 127 -12.81 -2.73 -22.17
CA LEU A 127 -13.58 -2.79 -20.93
C LEU A 127 -14.23 -4.17 -20.77
N VAL A 128 -14.21 -4.69 -19.55
CA VAL A 128 -14.87 -5.93 -19.14
C VAL A 128 -15.88 -5.61 -18.06
N ASP A 129 -17.14 -5.98 -18.30
CA ASP A 129 -18.20 -5.90 -17.31
C ASP A 129 -18.25 -7.19 -16.48
N VAL A 130 -18.15 -7.04 -15.17
CA VAL A 130 -18.29 -8.11 -14.18
C VAL A 130 -19.63 -7.96 -13.50
N ALA A 131 -20.42 -9.04 -13.47
CA ALA A 131 -21.66 -9.10 -12.73
C ALA A 131 -21.80 -10.48 -12.08
N PHE A 132 -22.02 -10.50 -10.77
CA PHE A 132 -22.30 -11.72 -10.02
C PHE A 132 -23.21 -11.40 -8.84
N GLN A 133 -24.41 -11.99 -8.85
CA GLN A 133 -25.46 -11.70 -7.86
C GLN A 133 -25.75 -10.20 -7.75
N HIS A 134 -25.64 -9.65 -6.55
CA HIS A 134 -25.88 -8.24 -6.25
C HIS A 134 -24.67 -7.34 -6.52
N VAL A 135 -23.56 -7.85 -7.04
CA VAL A 135 -22.33 -7.07 -7.27
C VAL A 135 -22.06 -6.96 -8.76
N SER A 136 -21.79 -5.74 -9.22
CA SER A 136 -21.25 -5.47 -10.55
C SER A 136 -20.18 -4.38 -10.53
N PHE A 137 -19.26 -4.43 -11.48
CA PHE A 137 -18.26 -3.40 -11.75
C PHE A 137 -17.68 -3.59 -13.15
N THR A 138 -17.02 -2.57 -13.68
CA THR A 138 -16.32 -2.61 -14.96
C THR A 138 -14.84 -2.43 -14.71
N TYR A 139 -13.99 -3.11 -15.48
CA TYR A 139 -12.54 -2.91 -15.40
C TYR A 139 -11.87 -2.95 -16.78
N ASP A 140 -10.71 -2.31 -16.87
CA ASP A 140 -9.90 -2.27 -18.10
C ASP A 140 -9.02 -3.52 -18.20
N THR A 141 -8.93 -4.15 -19.38
CA THR A 141 -8.14 -5.38 -19.59
C THR A 141 -6.64 -5.21 -19.32
N THR A 142 -6.14 -3.98 -19.22
CA THR A 142 -4.76 -3.70 -18.76
C THR A 142 -4.56 -3.98 -17.27
N ILE A 143 -5.63 -4.09 -16.47
CA ILE A 143 -5.57 -4.49 -15.06
C ILE A 143 -5.39 -6.01 -14.95
N ALA A 144 -6.13 -6.79 -15.73
CA ALA A 144 -6.10 -8.25 -15.69
C ALA A 144 -6.77 -8.86 -16.94
N HIS A 145 -6.42 -10.10 -17.28
CA HIS A 145 -7.05 -10.79 -18.42
C HIS A 145 -8.19 -11.71 -18.01
N ASN A 146 -8.25 -12.12 -16.74
CA ASN A 146 -9.26 -13.04 -16.26
C ASN A 146 -9.63 -12.73 -14.80
N TRP A 147 -10.81 -13.19 -14.39
CA TRP A 147 -11.30 -13.06 -13.02
C TRP A 147 -12.07 -14.29 -12.58
N THR A 148 -12.08 -14.54 -11.28
CA THR A 148 -12.92 -15.57 -10.64
C THR A 148 -13.64 -14.98 -9.43
N VAL A 149 -14.73 -15.61 -9.01
CA VAL A 149 -15.44 -15.24 -7.79
C VAL A 149 -15.72 -16.46 -6.93
N GLU A 150 -15.54 -16.32 -5.62
CA GLU A 150 -15.86 -17.34 -4.64
C GLU A 150 -16.41 -16.73 -3.35
N TYR A 151 -17.18 -17.53 -2.61
CA TYR A 151 -17.54 -17.23 -1.23
C TYR A 151 -16.52 -17.85 -0.30
N LEU A 152 -15.87 -17.02 0.51
CA LEU A 152 -14.95 -17.49 1.54
C LEU A 152 -15.51 -17.19 2.92
N ALA A 153 -15.69 -18.26 3.71
CA ALA A 153 -15.77 -18.18 5.16
C ALA A 153 -14.57 -18.94 5.71
N ASN A 154 -13.58 -18.22 6.19
CA ASN A 154 -12.41 -18.80 6.84
C ASN A 154 -12.24 -18.15 8.21
N PRO A 155 -13.13 -18.46 9.17
CA PRO A 155 -13.01 -17.88 10.50
C PRO A 155 -11.62 -18.22 11.06
N PRO A 156 -10.96 -17.29 11.78
CA PRO A 156 -9.71 -17.62 12.44
C PRO A 156 -9.94 -18.79 13.42
N ASP A 157 -8.96 -19.69 13.52
CA ASP A 157 -8.96 -20.72 14.57
C ASP A 157 -9.11 -20.07 15.94
N GLU A 158 -9.69 -20.79 16.90
CA GLU A 158 -9.87 -20.26 18.26
C GLU A 158 -8.52 -19.85 18.86
N GLY A 159 -8.42 -18.57 19.26
CA GLY A 159 -7.18 -17.98 19.79
C GLY A 159 -6.13 -17.60 18.74
N ALA A 160 -6.39 -17.81 17.43
CA ALA A 160 -5.50 -17.36 16.38
C ALA A 160 -5.54 -15.83 16.21
N THR A 161 -4.39 -15.25 15.89
CA THR A 161 -4.29 -13.87 15.44
C THR A 161 -5.05 -13.72 14.11
N PRO A 162 -5.98 -12.76 13.98
CA PRO A 162 -6.63 -12.45 12.71
C PRO A 162 -5.59 -12.27 11.60
N SER A 163 -5.85 -12.66 10.37
CA SER A 163 -4.83 -12.59 9.31
C SER A 163 -5.47 -12.24 7.97
N PHE A 164 -4.62 -11.88 7.00
CA PHE A 164 -5.05 -11.53 5.65
C PHE A 164 -5.86 -12.68 4.98
N TYR A 165 -5.59 -13.92 5.38
CA TYR A 165 -6.19 -15.13 4.83
C TYR A 165 -7.37 -15.68 5.65
N SER A 166 -7.67 -15.10 6.81
CA SER A 166 -8.84 -15.45 7.64
C SER A 166 -9.82 -14.29 7.72
N GLY A 167 -11.00 -14.52 8.31
CA GLY A 167 -12.01 -13.47 8.54
C GLY A 167 -13.44 -13.92 8.27
N PRO A 168 -14.40 -12.99 8.36
CA PRO A 168 -15.82 -13.28 8.18
C PRO A 168 -16.15 -13.73 6.74
N LEU A 169 -17.38 -14.22 6.58
CA LEU A 169 -17.94 -14.59 5.27
C LEU A 169 -17.88 -13.38 4.32
N ARG A 170 -17.36 -13.61 3.12
CA ARG A 170 -17.17 -12.58 2.10
C ARG A 170 -17.20 -13.17 0.70
N MET A 171 -17.63 -12.37 -0.27
CA MET A 171 -17.35 -12.65 -1.68
C MET A 171 -15.96 -12.13 -2.02
N VAL A 172 -15.21 -12.89 -2.80
CA VAL A 172 -13.86 -12.53 -3.24
C VAL A 172 -13.78 -12.63 -4.75
N PHE A 173 -13.64 -11.49 -5.41
CA PHE A 173 -13.32 -11.39 -6.83
C PHE A 173 -11.80 -11.37 -6.97
N ARG A 174 -11.23 -12.37 -7.61
CA ARG A 174 -9.78 -12.50 -7.82
C ARG A 174 -9.45 -12.20 -9.26
N PHE A 175 -8.36 -11.46 -9.49
CA PHE A 175 -7.89 -11.14 -10.82
C PHE A 175 -6.66 -11.97 -11.16
N SER A 176 -6.65 -12.58 -12.34
CA SER A 176 -5.56 -13.43 -12.82
C SER A 176 -4.88 -12.78 -14.03
N ASP A 177 -3.63 -13.19 -14.29
CA ASP A 177 -2.78 -12.58 -15.32
C ASP A 177 -2.60 -11.07 -15.12
N TYR A 178 -2.33 -10.71 -13.86
CA TYR A 178 -2.18 -9.34 -13.37
C TYR A 178 -0.74 -8.83 -13.57
N PRO A 179 -0.53 -7.58 -14.01
CA PRO A 179 0.79 -7.06 -14.41
C PRO A 179 1.64 -6.59 -13.21
N ALA A 180 1.70 -7.39 -12.14
CA ALA A 180 2.61 -7.20 -11.02
C ALA A 180 3.24 -8.56 -10.62
N PRO A 181 4.11 -9.13 -11.49
CA PRO A 181 4.55 -10.52 -11.38
C PRO A 181 5.44 -10.82 -10.16
N LEU A 182 5.96 -9.79 -9.50
CA LEU A 182 6.81 -9.94 -8.31
C LEU A 182 5.99 -10.03 -7.02
N SER A 183 4.74 -9.55 -7.03
CA SER A 183 3.89 -9.53 -5.84
C SER A 183 3.55 -10.95 -5.35
N THR A 184 3.60 -11.12 -4.03
CA THR A 184 3.10 -12.31 -3.33
C THR A 184 1.65 -12.15 -2.85
N ILE A 185 1.09 -10.96 -3.03
CA ILE A 185 -0.30 -10.62 -2.70
C ILE A 185 -1.16 -10.72 -3.95
N GLU A 186 -2.34 -11.30 -3.78
CA GLU A 186 -3.31 -11.46 -4.86
C GLU A 186 -4.10 -10.16 -5.09
N PRO A 187 -4.33 -9.74 -6.34
CA PRO A 187 -5.22 -8.64 -6.67
C PRO A 187 -6.68 -9.07 -6.48
N VAL A 188 -7.41 -8.37 -5.61
CA VAL A 188 -8.71 -8.83 -5.11
C VAL A 188 -9.66 -7.68 -4.80
N VAL A 189 -10.95 -7.93 -5.03
CA VAL A 189 -12.06 -7.16 -4.45
C VAL A 189 -12.85 -8.06 -3.51
N TYR A 190 -12.91 -7.67 -2.25
CA TYR A 190 -13.72 -8.29 -1.21
C TYR A 190 -15.02 -7.52 -1.03
N VAL A 191 -16.12 -8.26 -0.88
CA VAL A 191 -17.42 -7.70 -0.49
C VAL A 191 -17.91 -8.45 0.75
N TYR A 192 -18.10 -7.71 1.84
CA TYR A 192 -18.60 -8.19 3.11
C TYR A 192 -20.01 -7.67 3.33
N ARG A 193 -20.92 -8.52 3.81
CA ARG A 193 -22.11 -8.02 4.49
C ARG A 193 -21.68 -7.56 5.88
N VAL A 194 -22.01 -6.33 6.25
CA VAL A 194 -21.69 -5.79 7.57
C VAL A 194 -22.32 -6.63 8.67
N ALA A 195 -23.51 -7.21 8.41
CA ALA A 195 -24.17 -8.14 9.32
C ALA A 195 -23.41 -9.46 9.58
N ASP A 196 -22.53 -9.87 8.66
CA ASP A 196 -21.72 -11.09 8.81
C ASP A 196 -20.37 -10.82 9.49
N ILE A 197 -20.02 -9.55 9.73
CA ILE A 197 -18.80 -9.16 10.44
C ILE A 197 -19.02 -9.44 11.93
N SER A 198 -18.68 -10.66 12.36
CA SER A 198 -18.89 -11.15 13.72
C SER A 198 -17.73 -10.86 14.68
N SER A 199 -16.54 -10.60 14.16
CA SER A 199 -15.35 -10.32 14.93
C SER A 199 -15.28 -8.85 15.34
N GLN A 200 -14.86 -8.61 16.59
CA GLN A 200 -14.75 -7.24 17.11
C GLN A 200 -13.74 -6.37 16.36
N ASN A 201 -12.70 -6.97 15.76
CA ASN A 201 -11.64 -6.21 15.10
C ASN A 201 -12.11 -5.66 13.75
N GLU A 202 -12.67 -6.51 12.89
CA GLU A 202 -13.24 -6.11 11.62
C GLU A 202 -14.40 -5.13 11.80
N TYR A 203 -15.23 -5.32 12.84
CA TYR A 203 -16.30 -4.38 13.16
C TYR A 203 -15.76 -3.00 13.58
N LYS A 204 -14.65 -2.93 14.33
CA LYS A 204 -13.96 -1.67 14.64
C LYS A 204 -13.44 -0.97 13.38
N VAL A 205 -12.91 -1.73 12.42
CA VAL A 205 -12.45 -1.18 11.14
C VAL A 205 -13.61 -0.58 10.35
N ALA A 206 -14.72 -1.31 10.23
CA ALA A 206 -15.93 -0.82 9.57
C ALA A 206 -16.49 0.46 10.23
N ASN A 207 -16.56 0.50 11.57
CA ASN A 207 -17.02 1.68 12.30
C ASN A 207 -16.07 2.88 12.16
N LEU A 208 -14.75 2.65 12.17
CA LEU A 208 -13.78 3.71 11.92
C LEU A 208 -13.98 4.30 10.53
N LEU A 209 -14.17 3.46 9.51
CA LEU A 209 -14.46 3.92 8.16
C LEU A 209 -15.76 4.74 8.12
N GLY A 210 -16.85 4.26 8.72
CA GLY A 210 -18.10 5.01 8.80
C GLY A 210 -17.94 6.38 9.47
N ALA A 211 -17.16 6.46 10.55
CA ALA A 211 -16.86 7.71 11.25
C ALA A 211 -16.02 8.68 10.40
N LEU A 212 -15.04 8.17 9.64
CA LEU A 212 -14.23 8.95 8.70
C LEU A 212 -15.09 9.53 7.57
N LEU A 213 -15.99 8.73 7.00
CA LEU A 213 -16.86 9.13 5.91
C LEU A 213 -17.87 10.18 6.36
N ALA A 214 -18.51 9.97 7.51
CA ALA A 214 -19.52 10.88 8.05
C ALA A 214 -18.98 12.29 8.38
N LYS A 215 -17.69 12.39 8.71
CA LYS A 215 -17.05 13.66 9.12
C LYS A 215 -16.16 14.27 8.04
N SER A 216 -15.86 13.54 6.96
CA SER A 216 -14.84 13.91 5.97
C SER A 216 -13.53 14.39 6.64
N ALA A 217 -13.11 13.68 7.69
CA ALA A 217 -11.95 14.04 8.48
C ALA A 217 -10.65 14.04 7.64
N PRO A 218 -9.69 14.95 7.89
CA PRO A 218 -8.41 14.92 7.18
C PRO A 218 -7.68 13.59 7.40
N LEU A 219 -7.56 12.79 6.33
CA LEU A 219 -6.97 11.44 6.38
C LEU A 219 -5.49 11.45 6.79
N SER A 220 -4.79 12.57 6.58
CA SER A 220 -3.39 12.79 6.99
C SER A 220 -3.17 12.74 8.50
N ASN A 221 -4.23 12.90 9.31
CA ASN A 221 -4.13 12.92 10.77
C ASN A 221 -4.05 11.53 11.40
N TYR A 222 -4.19 10.47 10.59
CA TYR A 222 -4.27 9.09 11.05
C TYR A 222 -2.95 8.36 10.78
N LYS A 223 -2.43 7.68 11.80
CA LYS A 223 -1.26 6.79 11.67
C LYS A 223 -1.58 5.51 10.91
N SER A 224 -2.83 5.08 10.96
CA SER A 224 -3.38 3.91 10.26
C SER A 224 -4.76 4.25 9.73
N LEU A 225 -5.06 3.86 8.49
CA LEU A 225 -6.40 3.97 7.91
C LEU A 225 -7.12 2.62 8.00
N PRO A 226 -8.47 2.60 7.94
CA PRO A 226 -9.23 1.36 7.78
C PRO A 226 -8.61 0.46 6.71
N PHE A 227 -8.52 -0.84 6.98
CA PHE A 227 -8.01 -1.83 6.05
C PHE A 227 -8.61 -3.19 6.40
N LEU A 228 -9.32 -3.78 5.43
CA LEU A 228 -9.72 -5.18 5.44
C LEU A 228 -9.16 -5.90 4.21
N PRO A 229 -8.87 -7.22 4.31
CA PRO A 229 -8.90 -8.05 5.52
C PRO A 229 -7.87 -7.62 6.58
N ILE A 230 -8.01 -8.06 7.84
CA ILE A 230 -7.06 -7.69 8.89
C ILE A 230 -5.66 -8.19 8.53
N ILE A 231 -4.66 -7.31 8.62
CA ILE A 231 -3.25 -7.64 8.46
C ILE A 231 -2.57 -7.72 9.84
N ASN A 232 -1.61 -8.63 9.99
CA ASN A 232 -0.78 -8.75 11.20
C ASN A 232 0.48 -7.88 11.12
N GLU A 233 0.38 -6.76 10.43
CA GLU A 233 1.51 -5.92 10.05
C GLU A 233 1.07 -4.45 10.11
N GLU A 234 2.04 -3.55 10.29
CA GLU A 234 1.77 -2.12 10.30
C GLU A 234 1.62 -1.57 8.87
N GLN A 235 0.81 -0.52 8.72
CA GLN A 235 0.81 0.31 7.52
C GLN A 235 2.01 1.27 7.58
N GLY A 236 3.20 0.75 7.25
CA GLY A 236 4.46 1.49 7.35
C GLY A 236 4.47 2.78 6.55
N ILE A 237 3.76 2.82 5.41
CA ILE A 237 3.50 4.05 4.65
C ILE A 237 2.02 4.15 4.31
N ILE A 238 1.49 5.37 4.39
CA ILE A 238 0.21 5.76 3.80
C ILE A 238 0.46 6.97 2.90
N ALA A 239 0.21 6.82 1.61
CA ALA A 239 0.41 7.84 0.59
C ALA A 239 -0.84 8.04 -0.28
N GLN A 240 -0.99 9.26 -0.81
CA GLN A 240 -2.13 9.69 -1.62
C GLN A 240 -3.53 9.33 -1.04
N PRO A 241 -3.81 9.55 0.27
CA PRO A 241 -5.12 9.24 0.81
C PRO A 241 -6.17 10.22 0.29
N LYS A 242 -7.27 9.70 -0.26
CA LYS A 242 -8.40 10.51 -0.74
C LYS A 242 -9.74 9.82 -0.45
N TYR A 243 -10.79 10.62 -0.33
CA TYR A 243 -12.16 10.13 -0.37
C TYR A 243 -12.57 9.84 -1.82
N VAL A 244 -13.31 8.75 -2.03
CA VAL A 244 -13.78 8.29 -3.35
C VAL A 244 -15.25 7.92 -3.25
N GLN A 245 -16.05 8.39 -4.20
CA GLN A 245 -17.43 7.96 -4.39
C GLN A 245 -17.46 6.79 -5.37
N PHE A 246 -18.33 5.82 -5.12
CA PHE A 246 -18.65 4.74 -6.06
C PHE A 246 -20.16 4.64 -6.23
N GLN A 247 -20.66 3.87 -7.21
CA GLN A 247 -22.09 3.89 -7.57
C GLN A 247 -23.03 3.63 -6.40
N SER A 248 -22.62 2.77 -5.45
CA SER A 248 -23.45 2.41 -4.28
C SER A 248 -23.01 3.04 -2.96
N GLY A 249 -22.03 3.96 -2.93
CA GLY A 249 -21.59 4.55 -1.67
C GLY A 249 -20.33 5.41 -1.73
N SER A 250 -19.59 5.40 -0.62
CA SER A 250 -18.38 6.20 -0.44
C SER A 250 -17.30 5.44 0.31
N GLY A 251 -16.05 5.82 0.11
CA GLY A 251 -14.91 5.18 0.73
C GLY A 251 -13.66 6.04 0.74
N ILE A 252 -12.57 5.42 1.16
CA ILE A 252 -11.23 5.99 1.12
C ILE A 252 -10.35 5.13 0.21
N ARG A 253 -9.49 5.79 -0.56
CA ARG A 253 -8.47 5.17 -1.41
C ARG A 253 -7.11 5.71 -1.01
N TYR A 254 -6.12 4.83 -0.88
CA TYR A 254 -4.75 5.21 -0.59
C TYR A 254 -3.76 4.16 -1.10
N LEU A 255 -2.49 4.54 -1.14
CA LEU A 255 -1.37 3.64 -1.37
C LEU A 255 -0.75 3.29 -0.02
N THR A 256 -0.43 2.03 0.19
CA THR A 256 0.20 1.57 1.43
C THR A 256 1.37 0.66 1.15
N VAL A 257 2.38 0.72 2.02
CA VAL A 257 3.38 -0.35 2.15
C VAL A 257 3.13 -1.00 3.51
N VAL A 258 3.01 -2.32 3.52
CA VAL A 258 2.71 -3.10 4.73
C VAL A 258 3.96 -3.82 5.19
N GLY A 259 4.18 -3.82 6.50
CA GLY A 259 5.29 -4.52 7.15
C GLY A 259 6.08 -3.61 8.06
N ASP A 260 7.01 -4.22 8.80
CA ASP A 260 7.81 -3.50 9.77
C ASP A 260 8.76 -2.49 9.11
N ALA A 261 9.14 -2.62 7.83
CA ALA A 261 10.21 -1.87 7.18
C ALA A 261 11.59 -2.14 7.81
N SER A 262 11.87 -3.40 8.13
CA SER A 262 13.19 -3.91 8.56
C SER A 262 14.23 -3.94 7.43
N GLN A 263 13.83 -3.67 6.19
CA GLN A 263 14.68 -3.55 5.00
C GLN A 263 14.07 -2.54 4.01
N PRO A 264 14.85 -2.03 3.04
CA PRO A 264 14.31 -1.19 1.96
C PRO A 264 13.19 -1.89 1.19
N PHE A 265 12.22 -1.10 0.74
CA PHE A 265 11.12 -1.55 -0.10
C PHE A 265 11.60 -1.91 -1.50
N GLY A 266 10.97 -2.92 -2.07
CA GLY A 266 11.12 -3.31 -3.48
C GLY A 266 10.08 -2.67 -4.37
N ALA A 267 10.29 -2.77 -5.69
CA ALA A 267 9.37 -2.28 -6.71
C ALA A 267 7.92 -2.80 -6.56
N ASP A 268 7.72 -3.94 -5.90
CA ASP A 268 6.45 -4.64 -5.68
C ASP A 268 5.83 -4.44 -4.29
N SER A 269 6.43 -3.57 -3.46
CA SER A 269 6.03 -3.41 -2.06
C SER A 269 4.79 -2.52 -1.87
N VAL A 270 4.38 -1.78 -2.90
CA VAL A 270 3.27 -0.81 -2.80
C VAL A 270 1.95 -1.48 -3.14
N TRP A 271 0.95 -1.30 -2.30
CA TRP A 271 -0.42 -1.75 -2.55
C TRP A 271 -1.33 -0.54 -2.78
N TYR A 272 -2.11 -0.58 -3.84
CA TYR A 272 -3.34 0.20 -3.92
C TYR A 272 -4.39 -0.45 -3.04
N THR A 273 -5.06 0.35 -2.22
CA THR A 273 -6.24 -0.13 -1.51
C THR A 273 -7.38 0.89 -1.53
N PHE A 274 -8.59 0.35 -1.65
CA PHE A 274 -9.83 1.08 -1.44
C PHE A 274 -10.64 0.39 -0.35
N GLN A 275 -11.27 1.18 0.50
CA GLN A 275 -12.08 0.72 1.63
C GLN A 275 -13.35 1.56 1.65
N GLY A 276 -14.50 0.94 1.40
CA GLY A 276 -15.77 1.62 1.17
C GLY A 276 -16.94 1.00 1.91
N LEU A 277 -17.96 1.83 2.16
CA LEU A 277 -19.26 1.42 2.67
C LEU A 277 -20.35 1.82 1.67
N THR A 278 -21.34 0.96 1.49
CA THR A 278 -22.56 1.35 0.79
C THR A 278 -23.31 2.42 1.56
N SER A 279 -24.11 3.24 0.85
CA SER A 279 -24.86 4.35 1.46
C SER A 279 -25.85 3.92 2.55
N ASP A 280 -26.30 2.67 2.50
CA ASP A 280 -27.16 2.04 3.52
C ASP A 280 -26.38 1.36 4.66
N ASN A 281 -25.04 1.40 4.61
CA ASN A 281 -24.11 0.73 5.53
C ASN A 281 -24.29 -0.79 5.64
N LYS A 282 -24.92 -1.44 4.64
CA LYS A 282 -25.13 -2.90 4.66
C LYS A 282 -23.93 -3.68 4.15
N PHE A 283 -23.12 -3.09 3.28
CA PHE A 283 -21.96 -3.74 2.68
C PHE A 283 -20.68 -2.93 2.91
N TYR A 284 -19.61 -3.65 3.21
CA TYR A 284 -18.24 -3.15 3.24
C TYR A 284 -17.49 -3.72 2.03
N ILE A 285 -16.81 -2.85 1.29
CA ILE A 285 -16.02 -3.22 0.11
C ILE A 285 -14.55 -2.94 0.43
N ALA A 286 -13.69 -3.93 0.20
CA ALA A 286 -12.24 -3.74 0.23
C ALA A 286 -11.65 -4.14 -1.13
N ALA A 287 -10.94 -3.23 -1.79
CA ALA A 287 -10.12 -3.58 -2.93
C ALA A 287 -8.65 -3.53 -2.51
N VAL A 288 -7.87 -4.56 -2.86
CA VAL A 288 -6.44 -4.65 -2.60
C VAL A 288 -5.75 -5.10 -3.87
N PHE A 289 -4.88 -4.26 -4.39
CA PHE A 289 -4.21 -4.45 -5.66
C PHE A 289 -2.71 -4.17 -5.47
N PRO A 290 -1.82 -5.17 -5.62
CA PRO A 290 -0.39 -4.89 -5.60
C PRO A 290 0.00 -4.03 -6.79
N LEU A 291 0.99 -3.16 -6.63
CA LEU A 291 1.49 -2.30 -7.68
C LEU A 291 2.98 -2.59 -7.90
N THR A 292 3.40 -2.47 -9.15
CA THR A 292 4.81 -2.24 -9.46
C THR A 292 5.06 -0.74 -9.53
N SER A 293 6.13 -0.25 -8.90
CA SER A 293 6.55 1.14 -8.91
C SER A 293 8.03 1.25 -9.29
N ASN A 294 8.39 2.28 -10.05
CA ASN A 294 9.78 2.60 -10.38
C ASN A 294 10.49 3.43 -9.30
N MET A 295 9.81 3.77 -8.19
CA MET A 295 10.37 4.54 -7.08
C MET A 295 11.27 3.70 -6.17
N PHE A 296 11.18 2.38 -6.29
CA PHE A 296 11.92 1.43 -5.48
C PHE A 296 12.70 0.46 -6.37
N PRO A 297 13.85 -0.05 -5.91
CA PRO A 297 14.66 -0.97 -6.69
C PRO A 297 13.95 -2.32 -6.89
N GLU A 298 14.17 -2.95 -8.05
CA GLU A 298 13.62 -4.30 -8.33
C GLU A 298 14.27 -5.39 -7.48
N GLN A 299 15.49 -5.16 -7.01
CA GLN A 299 16.27 -6.09 -6.19
C GLN A 299 16.89 -5.32 -5.02
N PRO A 300 17.02 -5.93 -3.84
CA PRO A 300 17.72 -5.32 -2.73
C PRO A 300 19.17 -5.00 -3.10
N GLU A 301 19.70 -3.91 -2.54
CA GLU A 301 21.09 -3.50 -2.76
C GLU A 301 22.05 -4.65 -2.37
N PRO A 302 23.04 -5.01 -3.22
CA PRO A 302 23.94 -6.14 -2.98
C PRO A 302 24.73 -6.06 -1.67
N ASP A 303 24.90 -4.85 -1.13
CA ASP A 303 25.63 -4.51 0.08
C ASP A 303 24.71 -4.08 1.25
N TYR A 304 23.44 -4.50 1.23
CA TYR A 304 22.50 -4.24 2.31
C TYR A 304 23.08 -4.60 3.69
N ASN A 305 23.18 -3.58 4.56
CA ASN A 305 23.61 -3.73 5.95
C ASN A 305 22.46 -3.28 6.89
N PRO A 306 21.88 -4.19 7.68
CA PRO A 306 20.71 -3.89 8.51
C PRO A 306 21.00 -2.87 9.61
N ASP A 307 22.22 -2.82 10.16
CA ASP A 307 22.56 -1.87 11.22
C ASP A 307 22.56 -0.44 10.66
N THR A 308 23.22 -0.23 9.52
CA THR A 308 23.27 1.10 8.87
C THR A 308 21.92 1.55 8.28
N PHE A 309 21.04 0.60 7.96
CA PHE A 309 19.69 0.90 7.53
C PHE A 309 18.81 1.28 8.72
N GLY A 310 18.94 0.57 9.85
CA GLY A 310 18.26 0.90 11.10
C GLY A 310 18.47 2.36 11.52
N ASP A 311 19.72 2.85 11.44
CA ASP A 311 20.07 4.23 11.79
C ASP A 311 19.43 5.30 10.89
N ARG A 312 19.07 4.95 9.65
CA ARG A 312 18.51 5.88 8.63
C ARG A 312 17.06 5.56 8.26
N ARG A 313 16.43 4.63 8.98
CA ARG A 313 15.10 4.11 8.67
C ARG A 313 14.04 5.20 8.60
N ASP A 314 13.99 6.08 9.60
CA ASP A 314 12.95 7.10 9.68
C ASP A 314 13.04 8.11 8.52
N GLU A 315 14.26 8.49 8.15
CA GLU A 315 14.53 9.31 6.96
C GLU A 315 14.11 8.57 5.67
N TYR A 316 14.45 7.28 5.56
CA TYR A 316 14.04 6.45 4.42
C TYR A 316 12.51 6.38 4.27
N LEU A 317 11.77 6.17 5.37
CA LEU A 317 10.31 6.13 5.37
C LEU A 317 9.70 7.49 4.98
N LEU A 318 10.26 8.58 5.52
CA LEU A 318 9.83 9.94 5.20
C LEU A 318 10.00 10.26 3.71
N LEU A 319 11.18 9.98 3.15
CA LEU A 319 11.49 10.21 1.74
C LEU A 319 10.66 9.30 0.82
N SER A 320 10.49 8.04 1.18
CA SER A 320 9.66 7.08 0.43
C SER A 320 8.20 7.52 0.38
N LYS A 321 7.65 7.98 1.51
CA LYS A 321 6.29 8.54 1.56
C LYS A 321 6.17 9.81 0.72
N ALA A 322 7.16 10.71 0.76
CA ALA A 322 7.17 11.92 -0.05
C ALA A 322 7.19 11.58 -1.56
N ALA A 323 8.05 10.64 -1.97
CA ALA A 323 8.12 10.16 -3.35
C ALA A 323 6.78 9.58 -3.82
N LEU A 324 6.15 8.72 -3.02
CA LEU A 324 4.84 8.15 -3.34
C LEU A 324 3.72 9.19 -3.40
N ASN A 325 3.77 10.25 -2.58
CA ASN A 325 2.78 11.33 -2.64
C ASN A 325 2.92 12.20 -3.91
N LEU A 326 4.15 12.38 -4.41
CA LEU A 326 4.43 13.16 -5.61
C LEU A 326 4.34 12.35 -6.91
N ALA A 327 4.38 11.01 -6.81
CA ALA A 327 4.36 10.13 -7.96
C ALA A 327 3.09 10.34 -8.83
N PRO A 328 3.24 10.55 -10.16
CA PRO A 328 2.08 10.63 -11.04
C PRO A 328 1.37 9.28 -11.13
N ARG A 329 0.10 9.29 -11.57
CA ARG A 329 -0.73 8.07 -11.68
C ARG A 329 -0.14 7.01 -12.62
N SER A 330 0.65 7.45 -13.60
CA SER A 330 1.34 6.62 -14.59
C SER A 330 2.63 5.97 -14.07
N ALA A 331 3.14 6.35 -12.89
CA ALA A 331 4.33 5.76 -12.27
C ALA A 331 4.08 4.36 -11.66
N PHE A 332 2.86 3.86 -11.77
CA PHE A 332 2.42 2.59 -11.20
C PHE A 332 1.88 1.67 -12.29
N THR A 333 2.12 0.38 -12.12
CA THR A 333 1.55 -0.68 -12.96
C THR A 333 0.78 -1.67 -12.08
N PRO A 334 -0.54 -1.85 -12.28
CA PRO A 334 -1.41 -1.10 -13.19
C PRO A 334 -1.49 0.40 -12.87
N ARG A 335 -1.87 1.20 -13.88
CA ARG A 335 -2.04 2.65 -13.74
C ARG A 335 -3.15 2.96 -12.74
N LEU A 336 -2.91 3.93 -11.87
CA LEU A 336 -3.86 4.26 -10.79
C LEU A 336 -5.22 4.73 -11.30
N SER A 337 -5.27 5.40 -12.46
CA SER A 337 -6.52 5.84 -13.09
C SER A 337 -7.44 4.68 -13.45
N ARG A 338 -6.89 3.54 -13.86
CA ARG A 338 -7.67 2.34 -14.22
C ARG A 338 -8.23 1.66 -12.97
N LEU A 339 -7.44 1.59 -11.89
CA LEU A 339 -7.91 1.06 -10.60
C LEU A 339 -8.95 1.98 -9.93
N ASP A 340 -8.77 3.29 -10.04
CA ASP A 340 -9.77 4.28 -9.59
C ASP A 340 -11.09 4.07 -10.35
N ALA A 341 -11.06 3.97 -11.68
CA ALA A 341 -12.25 3.74 -12.49
C ALA A 341 -12.97 2.41 -12.16
N LEU A 342 -12.21 1.33 -11.91
CA LEU A 342 -12.77 0.07 -11.43
C LEU A 342 -13.55 0.29 -10.14
N VAL A 343 -12.92 0.90 -9.13
CA VAL A 343 -13.54 1.15 -7.83
C VAL A 343 -14.77 2.04 -7.93
N GLU A 344 -14.70 3.12 -8.71
CA GLU A 344 -15.81 4.06 -8.91
C GLU A 344 -17.02 3.40 -9.61
N SER A 345 -16.78 2.36 -10.42
CA SER A 345 -17.83 1.59 -11.11
C SER A 345 -18.53 0.55 -10.24
N ILE A 346 -18.00 0.24 -9.04
CA ILE A 346 -18.58 -0.78 -8.17
C ILE A 346 -20.03 -0.41 -7.85
N GLN A 347 -20.92 -1.37 -8.04
CA GLN A 347 -22.33 -1.26 -7.74
C GLN A 347 -22.78 -2.49 -6.95
N ILE A 348 -23.52 -2.23 -5.89
CA ILE A 348 -24.23 -3.19 -5.07
C ILE A 348 -25.73 -2.93 -5.20
N VAL A 349 -26.48 -3.90 -5.72
CA VAL A 349 -27.95 -3.84 -5.88
C VAL A 349 -28.61 -4.81 -4.91
N GLU A 350 -29.52 -4.37 -4.06
CA GLU A 350 -30.21 -5.31 -3.16
C GLU A 350 -30.99 -6.38 -3.94
N GLU A 351 -30.93 -7.64 -3.49
CA GLU A 351 -31.88 -8.66 -3.96
C GLU A 351 -33.29 -8.26 -3.46
N GLN A 352 -34.21 -8.07 -4.40
CA GLN A 352 -35.62 -7.77 -4.12
C GLN A 352 -36.38 -8.97 -3.57
#